data_AF-A0A9X2I8Z5-F1
#
_entry.id   AF-A0A9X2I8Z5-F1
#
_cell.length_a   1.000
_cell.length_b   1.000
_cell.length_c   1.000
_cell.angle_alpha   90.00
_cell.angle_beta   90.00
_cell.angle_gamma   90.00
#
_symmetry.space_group_name_H-M   'P 1'
#
loop_
_entity.id
_entity.type
_entity.pdbx_description
1 polymer ?
#
loop_
_entity_poly.entity_id
_entity_poly.type
_entity_poly.pdbx_seq_one_letter_code
_entity_poly.pdbx_strand_id
1 'polypeptide(L)' 'MPAIVGTVKVLSVEGSGVFNIGDVLNMSPSSTSKAYAGAGSFNTGDYLRISNQHSQTNTYDKDLNDSNIKTII' A
#
# COMPACT_ATOMS: atom_id res chain seq x y z
N MET A 1 9.65 15.63 -23.68
CA MET A 1 9.81 14.62 -24.74
C MET A 1 8.50 13.85 -24.85
N PRO A 2 7.94 13.67 -26.05
CA PRO A 2 6.71 12.91 -26.21
C PRO A 2 7.00 11.42 -25.98
N ALA A 3 6.27 10.80 -25.06
CA ALA A 3 6.23 9.34 -24.99
C ALA A 3 5.08 8.82 -25.87
N ILE A 4 5.44 7.94 -26.79
CA ILE A 4 4.50 7.23 -27.64
C ILE A 4 4.51 5.78 -27.18
N VAL A 5 3.36 5.32 -26.72
CA VAL A 5 3.13 3.98 -26.18
C VAL A 5 1.89 3.41 -26.84
N GLY A 6 1.94 2.11 -27.14
CA GLY A 6 0.79 1.35 -27.62
C GLY A 6 -0.18 1.04 -26.49
N THR A 7 -0.57 -0.22 -26.32
CA THR A 7 -1.50 -0.61 -25.26
C THR A 7 -0.77 -0.87 -23.93
N VAL A 8 -1.26 -0.28 -22.85
CA VAL A 8 -0.79 -0.54 -21.49
C VAL A 8 -1.96 -1.08 -20.66
N LYS A 9 -1.72 -2.19 -19.95
CA LYS A 9 -2.66 -2.71 -18.95
C LYS A 9 -1.99 -2.66 -17.59
N VAL A 10 -2.53 -1.83 -16.71
CA VAL A 10 -2.13 -1.75 -15.30
C VAL A 10 -3.16 -2.51 -14.49
N LEU A 11 -2.71 -3.50 -13.71
CA LEU A 11 -3.59 -4.35 -12.90
C LEU A 11 -3.83 -3.77 -11.50
N SER A 12 -2.77 -3.29 -10.85
CA SER A 12 -2.87 -2.45 -9.66
C SER A 12 -1.59 -1.63 -9.49
N VAL A 13 -1.74 -0.49 -8.83
CA VAL A 13 -0.66 0.40 -8.37
C VAL A 13 -0.99 0.72 -6.93
N GLU A 14 -0.14 0.32 -5.99
CA GLU A 14 -0.44 0.35 -4.56
C GLU A 14 0.60 1.18 -3.79
N GLY A 15 0.19 1.69 -2.63
CA GLY A 15 1.03 2.56 -1.80
C GLY A 15 1.39 3.88 -2.47
N SER A 16 2.68 4.20 -2.49
CA SER A 16 3.28 5.34 -3.20
C SER A 16 3.56 5.04 -4.69
N GLY A 17 2.84 4.09 -5.28
CA GLY A 17 3.06 3.69 -6.66
C GLY A 17 2.71 4.81 -7.64
N VAL A 18 3.63 5.11 -8.55
CA VAL A 18 3.44 6.10 -9.61
C VAL A 18 3.73 5.43 -10.94
N PHE A 19 2.74 5.47 -11.83
CA PHE A 19 2.89 4.99 -13.19
C PHE A 19 2.81 6.18 -14.14
N ASN A 20 3.94 6.54 -14.74
CA ASN A 20 4.04 7.65 -15.68
C ASN A 20 4.66 7.19 -17.00
N ILE A 21 4.13 7.74 -18.09
CA ILE A 21 4.67 7.54 -19.43
C ILE A 21 4.94 8.90 -20.04
N GLY A 22 6.21 9.18 -20.34
CA GLY A 22 6.66 10.52 -20.71
C GLY A 22 7.65 11.08 -19.70
N ASP A 23 8.06 12.31 -19.94
CA ASP A 23 9.02 12.98 -19.07
C ASP A 23 8.35 13.41 -17.78
N VAL A 24 9.06 13.22 -16.67
CA VAL A 24 8.64 13.71 -15.37
C VAL A 24 9.75 14.56 -14.75
N LEU A 25 9.42 15.78 -14.33
CA LEU A 25 10.38 16.74 -13.79
C LEU A 25 10.76 16.43 -12.33
N ASN A 26 9.80 16.04 -11.50
CA ASN A 26 10.04 15.55 -10.14
C ASN A 26 8.87 14.67 -9.70
N MET A 27 9.16 13.60 -8.98
CA MET A 27 8.18 12.74 -8.32
C MET A 27 8.67 12.41 -6.93
N SER A 28 7.90 12.81 -5.93
CA SER A 28 8.18 12.50 -4.52
C SER A 28 7.00 11.77 -3.88
N PRO A 29 6.62 10.57 -4.37
CA PRO A 29 5.52 9.85 -3.79
C PRO A 29 5.98 9.28 -2.44
N SER A 30 5.14 9.44 -1.43
CA SER A 30 5.41 8.98 -0.09
C SER A 30 4.21 8.19 0.42
N SER A 31 4.48 7.07 1.07
CA SER A 31 3.44 6.23 1.66
C SER A 31 3.90 5.73 3.01
N THR A 32 3.00 5.81 3.97
CA THR A 32 3.12 5.18 5.27
C THR A 32 1.88 4.32 5.43
N SER A 33 2.06 3.10 5.92
CA SER A 33 0.97 2.20 6.19
C SER A 33 1.24 1.53 7.52
N LYS A 34 0.26 1.59 8.42
CA LYS A 34 0.23 0.78 9.63
C LYS A 34 -0.93 -0.19 9.49
N ALA A 35 -0.64 -1.46 9.65
CA ALA A 35 -1.62 -2.51 9.44
C ALA A 35 -1.56 -3.49 10.62
N TYR A 36 -2.69 -3.67 11.28
CA TYR A 36 -2.87 -4.64 12.35
C TYR A 36 -3.95 -5.63 11.92
N ALA A 37 -3.60 -6.92 11.93
CA ALA A 37 -4.49 -7.99 11.46
C ALA A 37 -4.73 -9.02 12.56
N GLY A 38 -6.01 -9.31 12.81
CA GLY A 38 -6.44 -10.39 13.70
C GLY A 38 -6.56 -11.72 12.96
N ALA A 39 -7.08 -12.74 13.63
CA ALA A 39 -7.31 -14.04 13.01
C ALA A 39 -8.20 -13.90 11.76
N GLY A 40 -7.82 -14.56 10.65
CA GLY A 40 -8.52 -14.52 9.37
C GLY A 40 -8.43 -13.22 8.57
N SER A 41 -7.49 -12.35 8.90
CA SER A 41 -7.29 -11.09 8.15
C SER A 41 -6.40 -11.27 6.92
N PHE A 42 -6.43 -10.29 6.02
CA PHE A 42 -5.65 -10.20 4.77
C PHE A 42 -5.74 -11.41 3.83
N ASN A 43 -6.86 -12.13 3.83
CA ASN A 43 -7.07 -13.18 2.84
C ASN A 43 -7.57 -12.58 1.52
N THR A 44 -6.94 -12.96 0.41
CA THR A 44 -7.30 -12.52 -0.94
C THR A 44 -7.38 -13.76 -1.85
N GLY A 45 -8.47 -13.90 -2.61
CA GLY A 45 -8.73 -15.04 -3.50
C GLY A 45 -10.16 -15.59 -3.39
N ASP A 46 -10.52 -16.50 -4.30
CA ASP A 46 -11.83 -17.15 -4.32
C ASP A 46 -11.82 -18.47 -3.53
N TYR A 47 -12.98 -18.89 -3.00
CA TYR A 47 -13.16 -20.13 -2.20
C TYR A 47 -12.40 -20.20 -0.86
N LEU A 48 -12.20 -19.07 -0.20
CA LEU A 48 -11.57 -19.02 1.13
C LEU A 48 -12.52 -19.56 2.21
N ARG A 49 -12.11 -20.63 2.91
CA ARG A 49 -12.77 -21.12 4.13
C ARG A 49 -11.87 -20.89 5.33
N ILE A 50 -12.19 -19.89 6.12
CA ILE A 50 -11.41 -19.47 7.28
C ILE A 50 -12.23 -19.75 8.53
N SER A 51 -11.70 -20.55 9.45
CA SER A 51 -12.30 -20.81 10.76
C SER A 51 -11.37 -20.28 11.84
N ASN A 52 -11.83 -19.27 12.58
CA ASN A 52 -11.10 -18.69 13.68
C ASN A 52 -11.85 -18.97 14.99
N GLN A 53 -11.15 -19.48 15.99
CA GLN A 53 -11.75 -19.87 17.27
C GLN A 53 -11.51 -18.82 18.37
N HIS A 54 -10.36 -18.16 18.35
CA HIS A 54 -10.00 -17.06 19.26
C HIS A 54 -9.13 -16.05 18.51
N SER A 55 -9.35 -14.76 18.74
CA SER A 55 -8.54 -13.69 18.14
C SER A 55 -8.29 -12.58 19.15
N GLN A 56 -7.03 -12.21 19.33
CA GLN A 56 -6.65 -11.02 20.10
C GLN A 56 -5.64 -10.22 19.28
N THR A 57 -6.08 -9.10 18.72
CA THR A 57 -5.23 -8.15 17.99
C THR A 57 -4.84 -7.04 18.96
N ASN A 58 -3.86 -7.31 19.82
CA ASN A 58 -3.47 -6.34 20.84
C ASN A 58 -2.35 -5.44 20.31
N THR A 59 -2.65 -4.17 20.10
CA THR A 59 -1.75 -3.19 19.47
C THR A 59 -1.40 -2.13 20.50
N TYR A 60 -0.37 -2.39 21.31
CA TYR A 60 0.16 -1.41 22.27
C TYR A 60 1.17 -0.51 21.58
N ASP A 61 0.73 0.69 21.18
CA ASP A 61 1.57 1.74 20.63
C ASP A 61 1.95 2.73 21.74
N LYS A 62 3.23 2.75 22.16
CA LYS A 62 3.73 3.59 23.26
C LYS A 62 4.59 4.76 22.78
N ASP A 63 4.60 5.07 21.49
CA ASP A 63 5.20 6.30 20.98
C ASP A 63 4.15 7.21 20.32
N LEU A 64 4.50 8.48 20.10
CA LEU A 64 3.60 9.50 19.54
C LEU A 64 3.64 9.52 18.00
N ASN A 65 4.59 8.83 17.35
CA ASN A 65 4.99 9.10 15.97
C ASN A 65 5.45 7.82 15.23
N ASP A 66 4.51 7.04 14.70
CA ASP A 66 4.82 5.79 13.96
C ASP A 66 4.47 5.88 12.44
N SER A 67 4.09 7.07 11.94
CA SER A 67 3.82 7.33 10.51
C SER A 67 4.30 8.70 9.99
N ASN A 68 5.50 9.13 10.39
CA ASN A 68 6.04 10.44 9.98
C ASN A 68 6.66 10.42 8.58
N ILE A 69 5.84 10.64 7.56
CA ILE A 69 6.33 11.00 6.23
C ILE A 69 6.96 12.40 6.31
N LYS A 70 8.28 12.50 6.20
CA LYS A 70 8.95 13.77 5.86
C LYS A 70 9.01 13.89 4.35
N THR A 71 8.08 14.65 3.77
CA THR A 71 8.24 15.13 2.40
C THR A 71 9.39 16.14 2.39
N ILE A 72 10.57 15.72 1.97
CA ILE A 72 11.66 16.65 1.66
C ILE A 72 11.33 17.25 0.30
N ILE A 73 10.99 18.54 0.29
CA ILE A 73 10.98 19.39 -0.90
C ILE A 73 12.39 19.92 -1.10
#